data_AF-A0A0U5C129-F1
#
_entry.id   AF-A0A0U5C129-F1
#
_cell.length_a   1.000
_cell.length_b   1.000
_cell.length_c   1.000
_cell.angle_alpha   90.00
_cell.angle_beta   90.00
_cell.angle_gamma   90.00
#
_symmetry.space_group_name_H-M   'P 1'
#
loop_
_entity.id
_entity.type
_entity.pdbx_description
1 polymer ?
#
loop_
_entity_poly.entity_id
_entity_poly.type
_entity_poly.pdbx_seq_one_letter_code
_entity_poly.pdbx_strand_id
1 'polypeptide(L)'
;MGREFRAKGAHVALAPAAGARGRSVYGGRNWEGFSPDPYISGVAMELSVRGIQDAGVQAVAKHLLANEQEILCNPEYYPNGTLQFEAISLNVDDRTLHELCLWPFANAVLTGVASMMRSYQRLDGSYACQNSKLLNGTLKEKLGFQGYLMSDWFALHAGIDALEAGMDMDMPGPLRSSTPVPELGQMSSHFGGNITTMVQNSTLDEARLNAMITRLIAPYFHLHQDVQNEFPTVDGCLFSLPQLFLEPEYLAPGLGLFNLTGPTSIRDAHNNHAALIRKQAAESTVLLKNTNNALPLRPPRYIDIFGNDAGETQNGPVNHFGNAESWMYGTCGVGGGYATGRLSYVTTPQEALKARAIQDGTLVETWLNNKLIATSDVTSLWFYRGSDVCLGFLKSWARETIDRESLHLVFRKYRVA
;
A
#
# COMPACT_ATOMS: atom_id res chain seq x y z
N MET A 1 -11.68 4.29 6.23
CA MET A 1 -11.05 4.32 4.89
C MET A 1 -11.98 4.85 3.82
N GLY A 2 -12.98 4.10 3.32
CA GLY A 2 -13.85 4.55 2.21
C GLY A 2 -14.46 5.96 2.40
N ARG A 3 -15.01 6.25 3.59
CA ARG A 3 -15.52 7.59 3.93
C ARG A 3 -14.48 8.71 3.83
N GLU A 4 -13.22 8.43 4.15
CA GLU A 4 -12.15 9.43 4.03
C GLU A 4 -11.75 9.66 2.58
N PHE A 5 -11.64 8.59 1.78
CA PHE A 5 -11.43 8.70 0.33
C PHE A 5 -12.54 9.54 -0.33
N ARG A 6 -13.82 9.23 -0.05
CA ARG A 6 -14.96 10.02 -0.55
C ARG A 6 -14.88 11.46 -0.07
N ALA A 7 -14.63 11.67 1.23
CA ALA A 7 -14.52 13.00 1.78
C ALA A 7 -13.42 13.80 1.07
N LYS A 8 -12.32 13.17 0.61
CA LYS A 8 -11.25 13.81 -0.16
C LYS A 8 -11.54 13.96 -1.67
N GLY A 9 -12.71 13.52 -2.14
CA GLY A 9 -13.12 13.55 -3.55
C GLY A 9 -12.46 12.48 -4.43
N ALA A 10 -11.90 11.43 -3.82
CA ALA A 10 -11.32 10.31 -4.57
C ALA A 10 -12.43 9.36 -5.06
N HIS A 11 -12.56 9.22 -6.38
CA HIS A 11 -13.49 8.27 -7.02
C HIS A 11 -13.06 6.82 -6.81
N VAL A 12 -11.74 6.59 -6.76
CA VAL A 12 -11.14 5.26 -6.74
C VAL A 12 -10.14 5.19 -5.59
N ALA A 13 -10.28 4.19 -4.73
CA ALA A 13 -9.33 3.88 -3.67
C ALA A 13 -8.52 2.65 -4.07
N LEU A 14 -7.21 2.81 -4.22
CA LEU A 14 -6.25 1.77 -4.66
C LEU A 14 -6.00 0.72 -3.58
N ALA A 15 -7.07 0.09 -3.11
CA ALA A 15 -7.16 -0.82 -2.00
C ALA A 15 -8.40 -1.73 -2.16
N PRO A 16 -8.38 -2.92 -1.55
CA PRO A 16 -7.34 -3.49 -0.69
C PRO A 16 -6.28 -4.32 -1.45
N ALA A 17 -5.23 -4.75 -0.75
CA ALA A 17 -4.17 -5.59 -1.31
C ALA A 17 -4.27 -7.07 -0.86
N ALA A 18 -3.98 -8.02 -1.75
CA ALA A 18 -3.77 -9.45 -1.47
C ALA A 18 -2.69 -10.11 -2.36
N GLY A 19 -1.94 -9.31 -3.13
CA GLY A 19 -0.75 -9.76 -3.86
C GLY A 19 0.35 -8.72 -3.64
N ALA A 20 1.26 -8.84 -2.68
CA ALA A 20 1.78 -10.06 -2.09
C ALA A 20 0.83 -10.87 -1.22
N ARG A 21 0.71 -12.17 -1.52
CA ARG A 21 0.09 -13.15 -0.64
C ARG A 21 0.99 -13.43 0.56
N GLY A 22 2.30 -13.35 0.38
CA GLY A 22 3.28 -13.66 1.41
C GLY A 22 3.94 -15.02 1.22
N ARG A 23 4.23 -15.39 -0.04
CA ARG A 23 5.07 -16.56 -0.36
C ARG A 23 6.42 -16.49 0.37
N SER A 24 7.05 -15.32 0.36
CA SER A 24 8.30 -15.06 1.05
C SER A 24 8.05 -14.23 2.29
N VAL A 25 8.54 -14.66 3.45
CA VAL A 25 8.52 -13.88 4.69
C VAL A 25 9.39 -12.61 4.62
N TYR A 26 10.24 -12.51 3.60
CA TYR A 26 11.08 -11.34 3.34
C TYR A 26 10.37 -10.27 2.50
N GLY A 27 9.18 -10.56 1.96
CA GLY A 27 8.44 -9.68 1.06
C GLY A 27 8.28 -8.27 1.61
N GLY A 28 8.72 -7.26 0.84
CA GLY A 28 8.73 -5.85 1.25
C GLY A 28 7.34 -5.27 1.55
N ARG A 29 6.29 -5.83 0.95
CA ARG A 29 4.92 -5.32 1.01
C ARG A 29 3.89 -6.30 1.57
N ASN A 30 4.33 -7.41 2.18
CA ASN A 30 3.41 -8.36 2.81
C ASN A 30 2.48 -7.69 3.85
N TRP A 31 2.95 -6.61 4.48
CA TRP A 31 2.20 -5.86 5.48
C TRP A 31 0.99 -5.09 4.92
N GLU A 32 0.92 -4.87 3.60
CA GLU A 32 -0.25 -4.28 2.94
C GLU A 32 -1.39 -5.28 2.76
N GLY A 33 -1.03 -6.57 2.67
CA GLY A 33 -1.95 -7.68 2.56
C GLY A 33 -2.51 -8.11 3.91
N PHE A 34 -3.24 -9.23 3.92
CA PHE A 34 -3.90 -9.74 5.12
C PHE A 34 -3.19 -10.94 5.74
N SER A 35 -2.98 -12.00 4.96
CA SER A 35 -2.47 -13.28 5.44
C SER A 35 -1.86 -14.12 4.31
N PRO A 36 -0.84 -14.96 4.60
CA PRO A 36 -0.38 -15.99 3.66
C PRO A 36 -1.40 -17.10 3.38
N ASP A 37 -2.53 -17.10 4.08
CA ASP A 37 -3.65 -18.01 3.86
C ASP A 37 -4.67 -17.44 2.84
N PRO A 38 -5.01 -18.18 1.76
CA PRO A 38 -5.93 -17.71 0.73
C PRO A 38 -7.36 -17.47 1.24
N TYR A 39 -7.83 -18.28 2.19
CA TYR A 39 -9.20 -18.19 2.71
C TYR A 39 -9.37 -16.93 3.57
N ILE A 40 -8.48 -16.72 4.54
CA ILE A 40 -8.46 -15.53 5.40
C ILE A 40 -8.32 -14.27 4.54
N SER A 41 -7.39 -14.27 3.58
CA SER A 41 -7.22 -13.14 2.66
C SER A 41 -8.44 -12.92 1.78
N GLY A 42 -9.17 -13.97 1.39
CA GLY A 42 -10.42 -13.86 0.65
C GLY A 42 -11.55 -13.21 1.43
N VAL A 43 -11.77 -13.63 2.69
CA VAL A 43 -12.78 -13.01 3.57
C VAL A 43 -12.42 -11.55 3.85
N ALA A 44 -11.14 -11.26 4.12
CA ALA A 44 -10.69 -9.90 4.38
C ALA A 44 -10.80 -8.99 3.14
N MET A 45 -10.53 -9.52 1.95
CA MET A 45 -10.74 -8.86 0.67
C MET A 45 -12.22 -8.52 0.45
N GLU A 46 -13.14 -9.47 0.63
CA GLU A 46 -14.59 -9.23 0.54
C GLU A 46 -15.04 -8.10 1.47
N LEU A 47 -14.71 -8.18 2.76
CA LEU A 47 -15.15 -7.18 3.75
C LEU A 47 -14.55 -5.81 3.47
N SER A 48 -13.31 -5.75 2.99
CA SER A 48 -12.63 -4.50 2.65
C SER A 48 -13.22 -3.87 1.38
N VAL A 49 -13.48 -4.65 0.33
CA VAL A 49 -14.14 -4.18 -0.89
C VAL A 49 -15.52 -3.63 -0.56
N ARG A 50 -16.32 -4.38 0.20
CA ARG A 50 -17.65 -3.95 0.66
C ARG A 50 -17.57 -2.64 1.44
N GLY A 51 -16.70 -2.55 2.44
CA GLY A 51 -16.56 -1.33 3.26
C GLY A 51 -16.07 -0.09 2.51
N ILE A 52 -15.30 -0.26 1.42
CA ILE A 52 -14.88 0.85 0.55
C ILE A 52 -16.05 1.28 -0.36
N GLN A 53 -16.72 0.32 -1.01
CA GLN A 53 -17.80 0.58 -1.96
C GLN A 53 -19.10 1.05 -1.29
N ASP A 54 -19.41 0.60 -0.08
CA ASP A 54 -20.53 1.11 0.73
C ASP A 54 -20.39 2.62 1.04
N ALA A 55 -19.16 3.15 1.00
CA ALA A 55 -18.92 4.58 1.12
C ALA A 55 -19.09 5.35 -0.21
N GLY A 56 -19.44 4.66 -1.30
CA GLY A 56 -19.55 5.22 -2.67
C GLY A 56 -18.20 5.39 -3.38
N VAL A 57 -17.14 4.71 -2.95
CA VAL A 57 -15.81 4.77 -3.56
C VAL A 57 -15.51 3.46 -4.27
N GLN A 58 -14.95 3.52 -5.48
CA GLN A 58 -14.56 2.33 -6.22
C GLN A 58 -13.37 1.65 -5.53
N ALA A 59 -13.51 0.38 -5.16
CA ALA A 59 -12.40 -0.41 -4.66
C ALA A 59 -11.54 -0.96 -5.82
N VAL A 60 -10.24 -1.11 -5.58
CA VAL A 60 -9.29 -1.73 -6.50
C VAL A 60 -8.60 -2.89 -5.80
N ALA A 61 -8.99 -4.13 -6.12
CA ALA A 61 -8.27 -5.29 -5.62
C ALA A 61 -6.89 -5.39 -6.28
N LYS A 62 -5.80 -5.42 -5.49
CA LYS A 62 -4.42 -5.38 -6.01
C LYS A 62 -3.44 -6.30 -5.27
N HIS A 63 -2.24 -6.55 -5.77
CA HIS A 63 -1.87 -6.47 -7.18
C HIS A 63 -2.17 -7.85 -7.78
N LEU A 64 -3.08 -7.87 -8.74
CA LEU A 64 -3.45 -9.06 -9.46
C LEU A 64 -2.39 -9.28 -10.54
N LEU A 65 -1.62 -10.35 -10.56
CA LEU A 65 -1.43 -11.40 -9.57
C LEU A 65 0.06 -11.48 -9.27
N ALA A 66 0.44 -12.21 -8.23
CA ALA A 66 1.80 -12.73 -8.12
C ALA A 66 2.88 -11.65 -7.89
N ASN A 67 2.50 -10.52 -7.29
CA ASN A 67 3.44 -9.56 -6.73
C ASN A 67 4.03 -10.09 -5.40
N GLU A 68 4.79 -11.19 -5.46
CA GLU A 68 5.30 -11.94 -4.30
C GLU A 68 6.72 -11.55 -3.87
N GLN A 69 7.36 -10.64 -4.61
CA GLN A 69 8.67 -10.07 -4.29
C GLN A 69 8.83 -8.70 -4.97
N GLU A 70 9.56 -7.81 -4.31
CA GLU A 70 9.87 -6.48 -4.83
C GLU A 70 11.11 -6.50 -5.73
N ILE A 71 12.08 -7.38 -5.43
CA ILE A 71 13.30 -7.50 -6.25
C ILE A 71 12.92 -7.89 -7.67
N LEU A 72 13.39 -7.10 -8.65
CA LEU A 72 13.09 -7.26 -10.09
C LEU A 72 11.59 -7.22 -10.40
N CYS A 73 10.77 -6.50 -9.61
CA CYS A 73 9.36 -6.32 -9.93
C CYS A 73 9.16 -5.57 -11.26
N ASN A 74 10.05 -4.64 -11.61
CA ASN A 74 10.06 -3.88 -12.85
C ASN A 74 11.23 -4.29 -13.77
N PRO A 75 11.13 -4.04 -15.09
CA PRO A 75 12.27 -4.19 -15.98
C PRO A 75 13.42 -3.26 -15.59
N GLU A 76 14.64 -3.78 -15.68
CA GLU A 76 15.87 -3.02 -15.46
C GLU A 76 16.53 -2.69 -16.80
N TYR A 77 17.02 -1.46 -16.93
CA TYR A 77 17.67 -0.96 -18.14
C TYR A 77 19.09 -0.52 -17.82
N TYR A 78 20.00 -0.74 -18.76
CA TYR A 78 21.32 -0.12 -18.72
C TYR A 78 21.21 1.41 -18.85
N PRO A 79 22.24 2.17 -18.43
CA PRO A 79 22.26 3.63 -18.58
C PRO A 79 22.08 4.13 -20.01
N ASN A 80 22.36 3.29 -21.02
CA ASN A 80 22.15 3.60 -22.44
C ASN A 80 20.70 3.35 -22.92
N GLY A 81 19.78 2.98 -22.02
CA GLY A 81 18.38 2.69 -22.30
C GLY A 81 18.11 1.29 -22.87
N THR A 82 19.13 0.44 -23.03
CA THR A 82 18.93 -0.94 -23.47
C THR A 82 18.41 -1.79 -22.32
N LEU A 83 17.40 -2.62 -22.58
CA LEU A 83 16.87 -3.55 -21.60
C LEU A 83 17.97 -4.51 -21.12
N GLN A 84 18.16 -4.56 -19.81
CA GLN A 84 19.08 -5.49 -19.17
C GLN A 84 18.32 -6.76 -18.76
N PHE A 85 17.26 -6.62 -17.97
CA PHE A 85 16.40 -7.72 -17.54
C PHE A 85 14.94 -7.30 -17.63
N GLU A 86 14.09 -8.19 -18.14
CA GLU A 86 12.64 -8.09 -17.97
C GLU A 86 12.25 -8.24 -16.50
N ALA A 87 11.06 -7.75 -16.12
CA ALA A 87 10.50 -8.03 -14.81
C ALA A 87 10.47 -9.53 -14.51
N ILE A 88 10.55 -9.92 -13.24
CA ILE A 88 10.51 -11.33 -12.85
C ILE A 88 9.22 -12.00 -13.34
N SER A 89 9.35 -13.24 -13.81
CA SER A 89 8.21 -14.08 -14.16
C SER A 89 7.89 -15.04 -13.03
N LEU A 90 6.68 -14.96 -12.50
CA LEU A 90 6.13 -16.03 -11.70
C LEU A 90 5.61 -17.12 -12.63
N ASN A 91 6.19 -18.31 -12.51
CA ASN A 91 5.75 -19.49 -13.24
C ASN A 91 5.03 -20.39 -12.24
N VAL A 92 3.71 -20.46 -12.33
CA VAL A 92 2.86 -21.18 -11.38
C VAL A 92 2.00 -22.18 -12.13
N ASP A 93 1.88 -23.39 -11.60
CA ASP A 93 0.95 -24.37 -12.16
C ASP A 93 -0.51 -23.91 -11.97
N ASP A 94 -1.40 -24.45 -12.82
CA ASP A 94 -2.80 -24.05 -12.86
C ASP A 94 -3.53 -24.27 -11.53
N ARG A 95 -3.16 -25.32 -10.79
CA ARG A 95 -3.77 -25.63 -9.50
C ARG A 95 -3.34 -24.60 -8.45
N THR A 96 -2.05 -24.31 -8.33
CA THR A 96 -1.51 -23.27 -7.45
C THR A 96 -2.13 -21.90 -7.74
N LEU A 97 -2.28 -21.58 -9.03
CA LEU A 97 -2.92 -20.36 -9.49
C LEU A 97 -4.36 -20.23 -8.95
N HIS A 98 -5.19 -21.27 -9.09
CA HIS A 98 -6.60 -21.23 -8.67
C HIS A 98 -6.81 -21.42 -7.17
N GLU A 99 -6.08 -22.33 -6.52
CA GLU A 99 -6.29 -22.66 -5.11
C GLU A 99 -5.65 -21.65 -4.15
N LEU A 100 -4.58 -20.95 -4.56
CA LEU A 100 -3.86 -20.02 -3.68
C LEU A 100 -3.92 -18.58 -4.17
N CYS A 101 -3.44 -18.32 -5.38
CA CYS A 101 -3.17 -16.95 -5.81
C CYS A 101 -4.47 -16.20 -6.17
N LEU A 102 -5.39 -16.85 -6.88
CA LEU A 102 -6.63 -16.22 -7.36
C LEU A 102 -7.73 -16.19 -6.31
N TRP A 103 -7.67 -17.03 -5.28
CA TRP A 103 -8.72 -17.17 -4.28
C TRP A 103 -9.21 -15.83 -3.68
N PRO A 104 -8.33 -14.92 -3.20
CA PRO A 104 -8.81 -13.64 -2.69
C PRO A 104 -9.46 -12.77 -3.77
N PHE A 105 -8.95 -12.80 -5.00
CA PHE A 105 -9.52 -12.03 -6.11
C PHE A 105 -10.87 -12.60 -6.57
N ALA A 106 -11.08 -13.92 -6.51
CA ALA A 106 -12.38 -14.52 -6.75
C ALA A 106 -13.43 -14.03 -5.73
N ASN A 107 -13.07 -13.90 -4.46
CA ASN A 107 -13.93 -13.27 -3.45
C ASN A 107 -14.21 -11.80 -3.76
N ALA A 108 -13.20 -11.05 -4.24
CA ALA A 108 -13.40 -9.67 -4.69
C ALA A 108 -14.40 -9.57 -5.85
N VAL A 109 -14.31 -10.47 -6.85
CA VAL A 109 -15.28 -10.54 -7.95
C VAL A 109 -16.68 -10.84 -7.43
N LEU A 110 -16.82 -11.84 -6.55
CA LEU A 110 -18.11 -12.21 -5.96
C LEU A 110 -18.74 -11.05 -5.16
N THR A 111 -17.91 -10.22 -4.54
CA THR A 111 -18.34 -9.02 -3.79
C THR A 111 -18.76 -7.87 -4.72
N GLY A 112 -18.43 -7.95 -6.02
CA GLY A 112 -18.70 -6.88 -6.98
C GLY A 112 -17.65 -5.77 -6.94
N VAL A 113 -16.36 -6.12 -6.79
CA VAL A 113 -15.28 -5.12 -6.85
C VAL A 113 -15.32 -4.34 -8.17
N ALA A 114 -15.17 -3.01 -8.09
CA ALA A 114 -15.26 -2.10 -9.22
C ALA A 114 -14.10 -2.28 -10.20
N SER A 115 -12.89 -2.54 -9.68
CA SER A 115 -11.70 -2.72 -10.52
C SER A 115 -10.66 -3.63 -9.91
N MET A 116 -9.72 -4.07 -10.74
CA MET A 116 -8.52 -4.77 -10.29
C MET A 116 -7.28 -4.16 -10.92
N MET A 117 -6.23 -4.04 -10.11
CA MET A 117 -4.95 -3.52 -10.55
C MET A 117 -4.03 -4.66 -10.93
N ARG A 118 -3.43 -4.55 -12.12
CA ARG A 118 -2.43 -5.49 -12.59
C ARG A 118 -1.10 -5.26 -11.89
N SER A 119 -0.40 -6.34 -11.58
CA SER A 119 0.95 -6.32 -11.02
C SER A 119 2.01 -5.95 -12.07
N TYR A 120 3.20 -5.60 -11.60
CA TYR A 120 4.37 -5.35 -12.45
C TYR A 120 4.92 -6.62 -13.10
N GLN A 121 4.82 -7.75 -12.39
CA GLN A 121 5.47 -8.99 -12.77
C GLN A 121 4.87 -9.64 -14.02
N ARG A 122 5.64 -10.56 -14.59
CA ARG A 122 5.16 -11.49 -15.62
C ARG A 122 4.57 -12.75 -14.97
N LEU A 123 3.61 -13.36 -15.65
CA LEU A 123 3.06 -14.67 -15.35
C LEU A 123 3.30 -15.60 -16.54
N ASP A 124 3.98 -16.72 -16.31
CA ASP A 124 4.35 -17.70 -17.34
C ASP A 124 5.01 -17.05 -18.58
N GLY A 125 5.87 -16.06 -18.35
CA GLY A 125 6.65 -15.36 -19.39
C GLY A 125 5.96 -14.14 -20.03
N SER A 126 4.67 -13.90 -19.77
CA SER A 126 3.91 -12.74 -20.29
C SER A 126 3.58 -11.74 -19.19
N TYR A 127 3.75 -10.43 -19.46
CA TYR A 127 3.40 -9.38 -18.50
C TYR A 127 1.95 -9.48 -18.03
N ALA A 128 1.73 -9.27 -16.74
CA ALA A 128 0.40 -9.31 -16.13
C ALA A 128 -0.62 -8.40 -16.85
N CYS A 129 -0.18 -7.25 -17.36
CA CYS A 129 -0.97 -6.32 -18.16
C CYS A 129 -1.26 -6.77 -19.60
N GLN A 130 -0.68 -7.86 -20.10
CA GLN A 130 -0.93 -8.35 -21.47
C GLN A 130 -1.10 -9.88 -21.53
N ASN A 131 -1.40 -10.51 -20.39
CA ASN A 131 -1.59 -11.96 -20.32
C ASN A 131 -3.06 -12.31 -20.60
N SER A 132 -3.40 -12.57 -21.86
CA SER A 132 -4.77 -12.85 -22.31
C SER A 132 -5.42 -14.06 -21.63
N LYS A 133 -4.64 -15.11 -21.33
CA LYS A 133 -5.11 -16.28 -20.59
C LYS A 133 -5.62 -15.88 -19.20
N LEU A 134 -4.89 -15.01 -18.51
CA LEU A 134 -5.31 -14.51 -17.22
C LEU A 134 -6.47 -13.51 -17.33
N LEU A 135 -6.33 -12.48 -18.18
CA LEU A 135 -7.27 -11.37 -18.22
C LEU A 135 -8.62 -11.76 -18.85
N ASN A 136 -8.61 -12.25 -20.09
CA ASN A 136 -9.84 -12.67 -20.77
C ASN A 136 -10.30 -14.04 -20.25
N GLY A 137 -9.43 -15.05 -20.35
CA GLY A 137 -9.80 -16.43 -20.03
C GLY A 137 -10.18 -16.66 -18.57
N THR A 138 -9.33 -16.23 -17.63
CA THR A 138 -9.56 -16.52 -16.21
C THR A 138 -10.45 -15.49 -15.54
N LEU A 139 -10.19 -14.19 -15.68
CA LEU A 139 -10.94 -13.17 -14.93
C LEU A 139 -12.30 -12.85 -15.57
N LYS A 140 -12.30 -12.49 -16.86
CA LYS A 140 -13.53 -12.02 -17.54
C LYS A 140 -14.47 -13.19 -17.87
N GLU A 141 -13.95 -14.30 -18.39
CA GLU A 141 -14.76 -15.47 -18.78
C GLU A 141 -15.06 -16.39 -17.59
N LYS A 142 -14.05 -16.97 -16.94
CA LYS A 142 -14.29 -17.97 -15.86
C LYS A 142 -14.84 -17.38 -14.57
N LEU A 143 -14.24 -16.30 -14.06
CA LEU A 143 -14.71 -15.65 -12.83
C LEU A 143 -15.86 -14.66 -13.07
N GLY A 144 -16.14 -14.29 -14.32
CA GLY A 144 -17.23 -13.37 -14.66
C GLY A 144 -17.01 -11.94 -14.18
N PHE A 145 -15.76 -11.48 -14.09
CA PHE A 145 -15.46 -10.12 -13.63
C PHE A 145 -16.07 -9.05 -14.56
N GLN A 146 -16.91 -8.17 -14.00
CA GLN A 146 -17.65 -7.13 -14.74
C GLN A 146 -17.03 -5.73 -14.65
N GLY A 147 -16.13 -5.50 -13.70
CA GLY A 147 -15.41 -4.24 -13.56
C GLY A 147 -14.34 -4.02 -14.62
N TYR A 148 -13.45 -3.06 -14.38
CA TYR A 148 -12.35 -2.74 -15.31
C TYR A 148 -10.97 -3.14 -14.75
N LEU A 149 -10.04 -3.42 -15.66
CA LEU A 149 -8.65 -3.72 -15.34
C LEU A 149 -7.77 -2.48 -15.57
N MET A 150 -7.04 -2.07 -14.54
CA MET A 150 -6.05 -0.98 -14.62
C MET A 150 -4.63 -1.53 -14.45
N SER A 151 -3.63 -0.89 -15.06
CA SER A 151 -2.23 -1.21 -14.78
C SER A 151 -1.83 -0.70 -13.39
N ASP A 152 -0.81 -1.30 -12.77
CA ASP A 152 0.01 -0.55 -11.82
C ASP A 152 0.68 0.62 -12.54
N TRP A 153 1.23 1.58 -11.78
CA TRP A 153 1.89 2.74 -12.36
C TRP A 153 3.09 2.32 -13.19
N PHE A 154 3.01 2.53 -14.51
CA PHE A 154 4.07 2.16 -15.46
C PHE A 154 4.26 0.65 -15.69
N ALA A 155 3.34 -0.20 -15.22
CA ALA A 155 3.39 -1.66 -15.45
C ALA A 155 2.88 -2.08 -16.84
N LEU A 156 2.36 -1.14 -17.63
CA LEU A 156 1.95 -1.41 -19.00
C LEU A 156 3.16 -1.29 -19.93
N HIS A 157 3.42 -2.34 -20.71
CA HIS A 157 4.56 -2.41 -21.62
C HIS A 157 4.16 -2.68 -23.08
N ALA A 158 2.86 -2.63 -23.39
CA ALA A 158 2.32 -2.91 -24.71
C ALA A 158 1.09 -2.04 -25.01
N GLY A 159 0.89 -1.77 -26.31
CA GLY A 159 -0.30 -1.08 -26.84
C GLY A 159 -1.39 -2.09 -27.21
N ILE A 160 -1.50 -2.42 -28.50
CA ILE A 160 -2.56 -3.29 -29.03
C ILE A 160 -2.63 -4.65 -28.35
N ASP A 161 -1.49 -5.28 -28.05
CA ASP A 161 -1.47 -6.60 -27.41
C ASP A 161 -2.12 -6.57 -26.01
N ALA A 162 -1.93 -5.49 -25.26
CA ALA A 162 -2.57 -5.33 -23.95
C ALA A 162 -4.07 -5.06 -24.07
N LEU A 163 -4.47 -4.26 -25.07
CA LEU A 163 -5.88 -3.95 -25.36
C LEU A 163 -6.65 -5.23 -25.71
N GLU A 164 -6.13 -6.02 -26.64
CA GLU A 164 -6.71 -7.30 -27.07
C GLU A 164 -6.61 -8.38 -25.97
N ALA A 165 -5.54 -8.37 -25.17
CA ALA A 165 -5.43 -9.26 -24.02
C ALA A 165 -6.46 -8.97 -22.93
N GLY A 166 -7.04 -7.77 -22.88
CA GLY A 166 -8.16 -7.45 -21.99
C GLY A 166 -7.95 -6.26 -21.06
N MET A 167 -6.90 -5.44 -21.20
CA MET A 167 -6.73 -4.24 -20.38
C MET A 167 -7.76 -3.16 -20.69
N ASP A 168 -8.18 -2.40 -19.67
CA ASP A 168 -9.21 -1.38 -19.83
C ASP A 168 -8.69 0.04 -19.50
N MET A 169 -7.65 0.17 -18.69
CA MET A 169 -7.08 1.46 -18.27
C MET A 169 -5.55 1.40 -18.11
N ASP A 170 -4.86 2.38 -18.69
CA ASP A 170 -3.42 2.63 -18.53
C ASP A 170 -3.22 3.70 -17.44
N MET A 171 -2.40 3.37 -16.46
CA MET A 171 -2.01 4.24 -15.36
C MET A 171 -0.47 4.33 -15.27
N PRO A 172 0.10 5.54 -15.16
CA PRO A 172 -0.58 6.84 -15.10
C PRO A 172 -1.01 7.40 -16.47
N GLY A 173 -0.85 6.63 -17.55
CA GLY A 173 -1.09 7.05 -18.93
C GLY A 173 0.22 7.37 -19.67
N PRO A 174 0.97 8.40 -19.27
CA PRO A 174 2.28 8.66 -19.87
C PRO A 174 3.32 7.59 -19.56
N LEU A 175 4.19 7.33 -20.55
CA LEU A 175 5.43 6.61 -20.35
C LEU A 175 6.35 7.39 -19.42
N ARG A 176 7.21 6.67 -18.71
CA ARG A 176 8.24 7.28 -17.87
C ARG A 176 9.19 8.10 -18.76
N SER A 177 9.32 9.40 -18.48
CA SER A 177 10.22 10.31 -19.18
C SER A 177 11.25 10.87 -18.21
N SER A 178 12.53 10.86 -18.60
CA SER A 178 13.62 11.52 -17.87
C SER A 178 13.71 13.02 -18.16
N THR A 179 12.94 13.52 -19.12
CA THR A 179 12.88 14.93 -19.48
C THR A 179 11.50 15.53 -19.14
N PRO A 180 11.44 16.82 -18.73
CA PRO A 180 10.18 17.52 -18.57
C PRO A 180 9.44 17.55 -19.91
N VAL A 181 8.31 16.84 -20.01
CA VAL A 181 7.52 16.79 -21.24
C VAL A 181 6.63 18.05 -21.32
N PRO A 182 6.54 18.76 -22.46
CA PRO A 182 5.64 19.89 -22.61
C PRO A 182 4.21 19.38 -22.89
N GLU A 183 3.21 19.92 -22.18
CA GLU A 183 1.76 19.76 -22.45
C GLU A 183 1.18 18.33 -22.49
N LEU A 184 -0.07 18.14 -22.03
CA LEU A 184 -0.72 16.82 -21.90
C LEU A 184 -0.76 16.03 -23.22
N GLY A 185 -0.78 16.73 -24.36
CA GLY A 185 -0.91 16.15 -25.70
C GLY A 185 0.39 15.68 -26.35
N GLN A 186 1.57 15.93 -25.74
CA GLN A 186 2.86 15.50 -26.29
C GLN A 186 3.51 14.39 -25.45
N MET A 187 2.81 13.88 -24.44
CA MET A 187 3.28 12.76 -23.62
C MET A 187 3.11 11.44 -24.37
N SER A 188 4.22 10.75 -24.62
CA SER A 188 4.19 9.37 -25.13
C SER A 188 3.42 8.48 -24.15
N SER A 189 2.54 7.62 -24.66
CA SER A 189 1.73 6.66 -23.89
C SER A 189 1.61 5.36 -24.68
N HIS A 190 1.42 4.22 -24.01
CA HIS A 190 1.01 3.00 -24.71
C HIS A 190 -0.43 3.13 -25.21
N PHE A 191 -1.30 3.79 -24.45
CA PHE A 191 -2.69 4.09 -24.81
C PHE A 191 -2.82 5.55 -25.31
N GLY A 192 -3.80 6.32 -24.81
CA GLY A 192 -4.02 7.71 -25.23
C GLY A 192 -4.26 7.85 -26.74
N GLY A 193 -3.54 8.78 -27.40
CA GLY A 193 -3.67 9.02 -28.84
C GLY A 193 -3.37 7.80 -29.72
N ASN A 194 -2.64 6.81 -29.21
CA ASN A 194 -2.42 5.55 -29.93
C ASN A 194 -3.71 4.76 -30.10
N ILE A 195 -4.62 4.74 -29.10
CA ILE A 195 -5.94 4.11 -29.24
C ILE A 195 -6.74 4.80 -30.34
N THR A 196 -6.75 6.14 -30.36
CA THR A 196 -7.44 6.91 -31.41
C THR A 196 -6.93 6.52 -32.80
N THR A 197 -5.62 6.41 -32.95
CA THR A 197 -4.99 6.00 -34.21
C THR A 197 -5.36 4.56 -34.59
N MET A 198 -5.32 3.64 -33.63
CA MET A 198 -5.66 2.22 -33.83
C MET A 198 -7.11 2.01 -34.24
N VAL A 199 -8.06 2.80 -33.70
CA VAL A 199 -9.46 2.73 -34.13
C VAL A 199 -9.62 3.32 -35.52
N GLN A 200 -9.02 4.50 -35.79
CA GLN A 200 -9.12 5.17 -37.10
C GLN A 200 -8.52 4.35 -38.24
N ASN A 201 -7.46 3.58 -37.98
CA ASN A 201 -6.83 2.71 -38.97
C ASN A 201 -7.32 1.25 -38.91
N SER A 202 -8.34 0.96 -38.10
CA SER A 202 -8.95 -0.38 -37.91
C SER A 202 -8.02 -1.46 -37.37
N THR A 203 -6.94 -1.10 -36.68
CA THR A 203 -6.10 -2.04 -35.91
C THR A 203 -6.79 -2.50 -34.62
N LEU A 204 -7.62 -1.63 -34.01
CA LEU A 204 -8.44 -1.93 -32.85
C LEU A 204 -9.92 -1.81 -33.24
N ASP A 205 -10.71 -2.84 -32.94
CA ASP A 205 -12.17 -2.78 -33.13
C ASP A 205 -12.80 -1.74 -32.18
N GLU A 206 -13.64 -0.87 -32.70
CA GLU A 206 -14.39 0.11 -31.91
C GLU A 206 -15.26 -0.57 -30.83
N ALA A 207 -15.76 -1.78 -31.11
CA ALA A 207 -16.48 -2.57 -30.12
C ALA A 207 -15.62 -2.89 -28.89
N ARG A 208 -14.32 -3.12 -29.07
CA ARG A 208 -13.38 -3.38 -27.97
C ARG A 208 -13.20 -2.13 -27.10
N LEU A 209 -13.04 -0.97 -27.73
CA LEU A 209 -12.97 0.32 -27.02
C LEU A 209 -14.26 0.60 -26.23
N ASN A 210 -15.43 0.40 -26.85
CA ASN A 210 -16.71 0.56 -26.18
C ASN A 210 -16.87 -0.36 -24.96
N ALA A 211 -16.37 -1.60 -25.04
CA ALA A 211 -16.35 -2.52 -23.91
C ALA A 211 -15.43 -2.03 -22.76
N MET A 212 -14.27 -1.43 -23.07
CA MET A 212 -13.40 -0.81 -22.05
C MET A 212 -14.14 0.31 -21.34
N ILE A 213 -14.66 1.27 -22.11
CA ILE A 213 -15.34 2.45 -21.58
C ILE A 213 -16.55 2.06 -20.73
N THR A 214 -17.33 1.08 -21.19
CA THR A 214 -18.49 0.56 -20.43
C THR A 214 -18.06 0.03 -19.07
N ARG A 215 -16.98 -0.75 -19.00
CA ARG A 215 -16.44 -1.27 -17.74
C ARG A 215 -15.92 -0.18 -16.82
N LEU A 216 -15.34 0.89 -17.37
CA LEU A 216 -14.85 2.04 -16.60
C LEU A 216 -16.00 2.86 -16.01
N ILE A 217 -17.04 3.13 -16.79
CA ILE A 217 -18.12 4.03 -16.38
C ILE A 217 -19.22 3.33 -15.60
N ALA A 218 -19.38 2.01 -15.71
CA ALA A 218 -20.39 1.27 -14.96
C ALA A 218 -20.24 1.42 -13.44
N PRO A 219 -19.04 1.28 -12.82
CA PRO A 219 -18.86 1.52 -11.39
C PRO A 219 -19.12 2.97 -10.96
N TYR A 220 -18.85 3.95 -11.83
CA TYR A 220 -19.12 5.37 -11.56
C TYR A 220 -20.61 5.60 -11.28
N PHE A 221 -21.49 5.05 -12.13
CA PHE A 221 -22.93 5.11 -11.92
C PHE A 221 -23.41 4.17 -10.80
N HIS A 222 -22.87 2.96 -10.72
CA HIS A 222 -23.27 1.97 -9.72
C HIS A 222 -23.05 2.47 -8.29
N LEU A 223 -21.98 3.24 -8.06
CA LEU A 223 -21.63 3.79 -6.75
C LEU A 223 -22.09 5.25 -6.56
N HIS A 224 -22.99 5.73 -7.43
CA HIS A 224 -23.59 7.07 -7.34
C HIS A 224 -22.57 8.21 -7.30
N GLN A 225 -21.50 8.09 -8.10
CA GLN A 225 -20.47 9.13 -8.20
C GLN A 225 -20.83 10.23 -9.21
N ASP A 226 -21.87 9.99 -10.01
CA ASP A 226 -22.46 10.90 -10.99
C ASP A 226 -23.44 11.90 -10.38
N VAL A 227 -23.92 11.64 -9.17
CA VAL A 227 -24.99 12.45 -8.57
C VAL A 227 -24.44 13.83 -8.20
N GLN A 228 -24.92 14.83 -8.95
CA GLN A 228 -24.46 16.20 -8.83
C GLN A 228 -24.66 16.72 -7.39
N ASN A 229 -23.63 17.37 -6.85
CA ASN A 229 -23.58 17.91 -5.48
C ASN A 229 -23.60 16.86 -4.35
N GLU A 230 -23.61 15.55 -4.65
CA GLU A 230 -23.51 14.49 -3.63
C GLU A 230 -22.10 13.87 -3.53
N PHE A 231 -21.37 13.81 -4.65
CA PHE A 231 -19.97 13.39 -4.63
C PHE A 231 -19.05 14.61 -4.40
N PRO A 232 -18.16 14.61 -3.38
CA PRO A 232 -17.33 15.77 -3.08
C PRO A 232 -16.32 16.06 -4.19
N THR A 233 -16.02 17.35 -4.43
CA THR A 233 -14.92 17.73 -5.33
C THR A 233 -13.58 17.25 -4.78
N VAL A 234 -12.59 17.08 -5.67
CA VAL A 234 -11.22 16.72 -5.27
C VAL A 234 -10.66 17.74 -4.28
N ASP A 235 -10.07 17.26 -3.20
CA ASP A 235 -9.43 18.13 -2.19
C ASP A 235 -8.19 18.85 -2.79
N GLY A 236 -8.20 20.18 -2.77
CA GLY A 236 -7.12 21.00 -3.33
C GLY A 236 -5.78 20.82 -2.63
N CYS A 237 -5.76 20.37 -1.37
CA CYS A 237 -4.52 20.07 -0.64
C CYS A 237 -3.77 18.84 -1.20
N LEU A 238 -4.41 18.03 -2.05
CA LEU A 238 -3.74 16.91 -2.73
C LEU A 238 -2.65 17.38 -3.71
N PHE A 239 -2.62 18.67 -4.10
CA PHE A 239 -1.59 19.21 -5.01
C PHE A 239 -0.19 19.26 -4.39
N SER A 240 -0.09 19.60 -3.10
CA SER A 240 1.21 19.66 -2.39
C SER A 240 1.75 18.27 -2.04
N LEU A 241 0.93 17.23 -2.16
CA LEU A 241 1.28 15.88 -1.76
C LEU A 241 2.32 15.24 -2.71
N PRO A 242 2.15 15.25 -4.05
CA PRO A 242 3.20 14.77 -4.96
C PRO A 242 4.57 15.43 -4.78
N GLN A 243 4.62 16.72 -4.40
CA GLN A 243 5.88 17.43 -4.08
C GLN A 243 6.58 16.86 -2.83
N LEU A 244 5.86 16.16 -1.96
CA LEU A 244 6.38 15.49 -0.76
C LEU A 244 6.63 13.99 -0.97
N PHE A 245 6.10 13.39 -2.04
CA PHE A 245 5.99 11.93 -2.23
C PHE A 245 6.70 11.38 -3.45
N LEU A 246 7.01 12.22 -4.45
CA LEU A 246 7.64 11.80 -5.68
C LEU A 246 9.11 12.22 -5.68
N GLU A 247 10.03 11.28 -5.90
CA GLU A 247 11.40 11.61 -6.27
C GLU A 247 11.37 12.58 -7.47
N PRO A 248 12.34 13.48 -7.65
CA PRO A 248 12.36 14.45 -8.74
C PRO A 248 12.13 13.83 -10.14
N GLU A 249 12.46 12.55 -10.31
CA GLU A 249 12.25 11.76 -11.53
C GLU A 249 10.79 11.36 -11.80
N TYR A 250 9.94 11.34 -10.77
CA TYR A 250 8.49 11.10 -10.88
C TYR A 250 7.67 12.40 -10.91
N LEU A 251 8.31 13.55 -10.65
CA LEU A 251 7.74 14.87 -10.89
C LEU A 251 7.71 15.13 -12.41
N ALA A 252 6.88 14.37 -13.13
CA ALA A 252 6.47 14.79 -14.45
C ALA A 252 5.83 16.19 -14.31
N PRO A 253 6.17 17.16 -15.18
CA PRO A 253 5.61 18.52 -15.16
C PRO A 253 4.09 18.59 -15.36
N GLY A 254 3.41 17.45 -15.52
CA GLY A 254 1.96 17.34 -15.70
C GLY A 254 1.13 17.70 -14.47
N LEU A 255 1.72 17.80 -13.27
CA LEU A 255 0.99 18.22 -12.07
C LEU A 255 0.46 19.66 -12.19
N GLY A 256 1.14 20.53 -12.95
CA GLY A 256 0.67 21.88 -13.23
C GLY A 256 -0.45 21.98 -14.28
N LEU A 257 -0.90 20.87 -14.87
CA LEU A 257 -1.86 20.85 -15.98
C LEU A 257 -3.33 20.71 -15.53
N PHE A 258 -3.60 20.43 -14.26
CA PHE A 258 -4.95 20.25 -13.76
C PHE A 258 -5.39 21.47 -12.94
N ASN A 259 -6.42 22.17 -13.42
CA ASN A 259 -7.10 23.20 -12.64
C ASN A 259 -8.00 22.53 -11.60
N LEU A 260 -7.43 22.18 -10.44
CA LEU A 260 -8.19 21.54 -9.37
C LEU A 260 -9.25 22.49 -8.83
N THR A 261 -10.50 22.04 -8.84
CA THR A 261 -11.65 22.79 -8.34
C THR A 261 -11.92 22.38 -6.89
N GLY A 262 -11.66 23.29 -5.95
CA GLY A 262 -11.97 23.05 -4.54
C GLY A 262 -11.34 24.07 -3.60
N PRO A 263 -11.81 24.14 -2.34
CA PRO A 263 -11.16 24.95 -1.32
C PRO A 263 -9.71 24.48 -1.11
N THR A 264 -8.78 25.42 -0.98
CA THR A 264 -7.38 25.15 -0.57
C THR A 264 -7.24 24.97 0.94
N SER A 265 -8.34 25.15 1.68
CA SER A 265 -8.40 24.85 3.12
C SER A 265 -8.39 23.35 3.36
N ILE A 266 -7.65 22.92 4.37
CA ILE A 266 -7.58 21.52 4.80
C ILE A 266 -8.98 20.95 5.04
N ARG A 267 -9.35 19.92 4.28
CA ARG A 267 -10.60 19.17 4.52
C ARG A 267 -10.36 18.08 5.56
N ASP A 268 -10.92 18.23 6.75
CA ASP A 268 -10.85 17.18 7.77
C ASP A 268 -11.83 16.04 7.44
N ALA A 269 -11.32 14.80 7.43
CA ALA A 269 -12.10 13.59 7.12
C ALA A 269 -12.10 12.57 8.28
N HIS A 270 -11.40 12.85 9.39
CA HIS A 270 -11.14 11.85 10.42
C HIS A 270 -12.40 11.38 11.16
N ASN A 271 -13.40 12.26 11.32
CA ASN A 271 -14.62 11.97 12.08
C ASN A 271 -14.29 11.24 13.41
N ASN A 272 -14.99 10.13 13.73
CA ASN A 272 -14.69 9.29 14.89
C ASN A 272 -13.83 8.05 14.54
N HIS A 273 -13.06 8.10 13.45
CA HIS A 273 -12.27 6.93 13.01
C HIS A 273 -11.14 6.58 13.98
N ALA A 274 -10.66 7.52 14.81
CA ALA A 274 -9.65 7.26 15.85
C ALA A 274 -10.09 6.16 16.85
N ALA A 275 -11.37 6.15 17.26
CA ALA A 275 -11.91 5.12 18.16
C ALA A 275 -11.90 3.73 17.51
N LEU A 276 -12.22 3.66 16.20
CA LEU A 276 -12.16 2.40 15.43
C LEU A 276 -10.74 1.91 15.26
N ILE A 277 -9.79 2.79 14.93
CA ILE A 277 -8.37 2.47 14.82
C ILE A 277 -7.85 1.92 16.15
N ARG A 278 -8.19 2.55 17.27
CA ARG A 278 -7.78 2.09 18.61
C ARG A 278 -8.36 0.71 18.93
N LYS A 279 -9.64 0.48 18.63
CA LYS A 279 -10.29 -0.82 18.83
C LYS A 279 -9.61 -1.91 17.99
N GLN A 280 -9.41 -1.66 16.70
CA GLN A 280 -8.75 -2.60 15.79
C GLN A 280 -7.33 -2.94 16.24
N ALA A 281 -6.55 -1.94 16.69
CA ALA A 281 -5.20 -2.17 17.21
C ALA A 281 -5.19 -3.03 18.49
N ALA A 282 -6.17 -2.85 19.37
CA ALA A 282 -6.30 -3.67 20.58
C ALA A 282 -6.70 -5.13 20.22
N GLU A 283 -7.62 -5.32 19.27
CA GLU A 283 -8.10 -6.63 18.83
C GLU A 283 -7.07 -7.37 17.96
N SER A 284 -6.15 -6.67 17.29
CA SER A 284 -5.08 -7.27 16.47
C SER A 284 -3.81 -7.62 17.24
N THR A 285 -3.69 -7.21 18.52
CA THR A 285 -2.51 -7.49 19.33
C THR A 285 -2.48 -8.97 19.75
N VAL A 286 -1.42 -9.69 19.38
CA VAL A 286 -1.27 -11.13 19.67
C VAL A 286 -0.31 -11.36 20.84
N LEU A 287 -0.82 -11.96 21.92
CA LEU A 287 0.00 -12.37 23.07
C LEU A 287 0.69 -13.71 22.79
N LEU A 288 1.94 -13.65 22.35
CA LEU A 288 2.72 -14.85 21.98
C LEU A 288 3.24 -15.65 23.19
N LYS A 289 3.55 -14.97 24.30
CA LYS A 289 4.11 -15.59 25.51
C LYS A 289 3.68 -14.83 26.75
N ASN A 290 3.19 -15.56 27.75
CA ASN A 290 2.89 -15.03 29.07
C ASN A 290 3.30 -16.05 30.15
N THR A 291 4.45 -15.82 30.77
CA THR A 291 4.98 -16.68 31.82
C THR A 291 4.78 -16.03 33.17
N ASN A 292 4.50 -16.84 34.21
CA ASN A 292 4.29 -16.38 35.58
C ASN A 292 3.14 -15.35 35.73
N ASN A 293 2.16 -15.37 34.82
CA ASN A 293 1.06 -14.40 34.79
C ASN A 293 1.56 -12.94 34.80
N ALA A 294 2.66 -12.66 34.07
CA ALA A 294 3.23 -11.33 33.98
C ALA A 294 2.25 -10.31 33.39
N LEU A 295 1.36 -10.75 32.49
CA LEU A 295 0.24 -9.95 31.98
C LEU A 295 -1.11 -10.55 32.42
N PRO A 296 -2.14 -9.71 32.67
CA PRO A 296 -2.12 -8.25 32.60
C PRO A 296 -1.31 -7.60 33.74
N LEU A 297 -0.72 -6.42 33.47
CA LEU A 297 0.03 -5.69 34.48
C LEU A 297 -0.91 -5.27 35.64
N ARG A 298 -0.44 -5.47 36.88
CA ARG A 298 -0.97 -4.79 38.06
C ARG A 298 -0.17 -3.50 38.26
N PRO A 299 -0.75 -2.43 38.85
CA PRO A 299 -0.06 -1.16 39.08
C PRO A 299 1.32 -1.37 39.71
N PRO A 300 2.41 -1.28 38.92
CA PRO A 300 3.75 -1.48 39.46
C PRO A 300 4.19 -0.19 40.15
N ARG A 301 5.15 -0.27 41.07
CA ARG A 301 5.74 0.95 41.65
C ARG A 301 6.72 1.57 40.68
N TYR A 302 7.41 0.75 39.89
CA TYR A 302 8.45 1.21 38.97
C TYR A 302 8.49 0.44 37.64
N ILE A 303 8.51 1.17 36.52
CA ILE A 303 8.59 0.64 35.16
C ILE A 303 9.81 1.24 34.45
N ASP A 304 10.59 0.38 33.79
CA ASP A 304 11.55 0.80 32.78
C ASP A 304 11.03 0.51 31.37
N ILE A 305 11.17 1.48 30.47
CA ILE A 305 10.82 1.37 29.05
C ILE A 305 12.10 1.42 28.22
N PHE A 306 12.32 0.41 27.36
CA PHE A 306 13.50 0.30 26.50
C PHE A 306 13.13 0.27 25.02
N GLY A 307 13.96 0.91 24.20
CA GLY A 307 13.90 0.85 22.75
C GLY A 307 13.26 2.09 22.12
N ASN A 308 13.88 2.60 21.05
CA ASN A 308 13.43 3.77 20.32
C ASN A 308 12.00 3.66 19.75
N ASP A 309 11.48 2.45 19.55
CA ASP A 309 10.11 2.20 19.07
C ASP A 309 9.05 2.61 20.11
N ALA A 310 9.44 2.81 21.38
CA ALA A 310 8.54 3.35 22.37
C ALA A 310 8.30 4.86 22.23
N GLY A 311 9.19 5.58 21.54
CA GLY A 311 9.24 7.05 21.58
C GLY A 311 8.71 7.76 20.33
N GLU A 312 8.79 9.08 20.35
CA GLU A 312 8.34 9.96 19.27
C GLU A 312 9.13 9.80 17.97
N THR A 313 8.43 9.99 16.86
CA THR A 313 9.07 10.10 15.53
C THR A 313 9.84 11.42 15.44
N GLN A 314 11.17 11.36 15.44
CA GLN A 314 12.01 12.57 15.49
C GLN A 314 11.98 13.39 14.21
N ASN A 315 11.66 12.76 13.08
CA ASN A 315 11.60 13.40 11.77
C ASN A 315 10.15 13.73 11.34
N GLY A 316 9.22 13.76 12.30
CA GLY A 316 7.81 14.01 12.07
C GLY A 316 7.04 12.82 11.46
N PRO A 317 5.70 12.88 11.50
CA PRO A 317 4.83 11.75 11.13
C PRO A 317 4.71 11.51 9.62
N VAL A 318 5.38 12.33 8.81
CA VAL A 318 5.31 12.33 7.33
C VAL A 318 6.46 11.55 6.71
N ASN A 319 7.47 11.12 7.47
CA ASN A 319 8.74 10.69 6.88
C ASN A 319 8.82 9.20 6.46
N HIS A 320 7.73 8.44 6.48
CA HIS A 320 7.71 7.01 6.12
C HIS A 320 7.78 6.71 4.61
N PHE A 321 7.88 7.75 3.75
CA PHE A 321 7.57 7.64 2.32
C PHE A 321 8.77 7.43 1.37
N GLY A 322 10.03 7.62 1.80
CA GLY A 322 11.15 7.54 0.84
C GLY A 322 12.54 7.26 1.43
N ASN A 323 12.85 7.81 2.61
CA ASN A 323 14.20 7.66 3.16
C ASN A 323 14.34 6.31 3.91
N ALA A 324 15.29 5.48 3.47
CA ALA A 324 15.52 4.12 3.97
C ALA A 324 15.89 4.04 5.47
N GLU A 325 15.96 5.17 6.18
CA GLU A 325 16.30 5.26 7.60
C GLU A 325 15.22 5.93 8.47
N SER A 326 14.13 6.47 7.92
CA SER A 326 13.17 7.25 8.72
C SER A 326 12.44 6.42 9.79
N TRP A 327 12.21 5.13 9.50
CA TRP A 327 11.68 4.15 10.46
C TRP A 327 12.62 3.90 11.64
N MET A 328 13.89 4.33 11.59
CA MET A 328 14.84 4.20 12.70
C MET A 328 14.57 5.21 13.82
N TYR A 329 13.67 6.17 13.65
CA TYR A 329 13.43 7.23 14.63
C TYR A 329 11.98 7.17 15.15
N GLY A 330 11.78 6.67 16.37
CA GLY A 330 10.47 6.63 17.04
C GLY A 330 9.62 5.38 16.75
N THR A 331 8.35 5.40 17.12
CA THR A 331 7.46 4.26 16.94
C THR A 331 7.13 3.97 15.47
N CYS A 332 7.04 2.70 15.10
CA CYS A 332 6.70 2.26 13.74
C CYS A 332 5.18 2.07 13.58
N GLY A 333 4.49 3.10 13.10
CA GLY A 333 3.04 3.05 12.90
C GLY A 333 2.59 2.41 11.57
N VAL A 334 3.45 2.38 10.55
CA VAL A 334 3.14 1.89 9.20
C VAL A 334 4.41 1.47 8.47
N GLY A 335 4.31 0.61 7.43
CA GLY A 335 5.42 0.27 6.55
C GLY A 335 5.85 1.44 5.66
N GLY A 336 6.59 1.16 4.57
CA GLY A 336 7.04 2.18 3.61
C GLY A 336 6.48 2.00 2.21
N GLY A 337 6.47 3.08 1.41
CA GLY A 337 6.03 3.07 0.01
C GLY A 337 4.67 3.72 -0.22
N TYR A 338 4.06 3.47 -1.38
CA TYR A 338 2.83 4.12 -1.84
C TYR A 338 1.56 3.67 -1.12
N ALA A 339 1.60 2.61 -0.32
CA ALA A 339 0.48 2.18 0.52
C ALA A 339 0.47 2.82 1.92
N THR A 340 1.39 3.73 2.18
CA THR A 340 1.43 4.47 3.44
C THR A 340 0.48 5.67 3.42
N GLY A 341 0.18 6.21 4.60
CA GLY A 341 -0.66 7.40 4.77
C GLY A 341 0.03 8.39 5.71
N ARG A 342 -0.32 9.68 5.58
CA ARG A 342 0.15 10.70 6.51
C ARG A 342 -0.55 10.50 7.86
N LEU A 343 0.22 10.27 8.92
CA LEU A 343 -0.32 10.22 10.27
C LEU A 343 -0.52 11.66 10.76
N SER A 344 -1.73 11.97 11.25
CA SER A 344 -2.02 13.28 11.84
C SER A 344 -1.27 13.49 13.16
N TYR A 345 -1.09 12.41 13.92
CA TYR A 345 -0.26 12.30 15.12
C TYR A 345 -0.06 10.80 15.41
N VAL A 346 0.83 10.49 16.36
CA VAL A 346 0.99 9.12 16.85
C VAL A 346 1.03 9.16 18.37
N THR A 347 0.10 8.49 19.04
CA THR A 347 0.21 8.27 20.49
C THR A 347 1.22 7.15 20.72
N THR A 348 2.40 7.51 21.22
CA THR A 348 3.51 6.57 21.36
C THR A 348 3.30 5.61 22.54
N PRO A 349 3.92 4.41 22.53
CA PRO A 349 3.85 3.53 23.70
C PRO A 349 4.35 4.19 24.99
N GLN A 350 5.42 5.00 24.90
CA GLN A 350 5.94 5.77 26.03
C GLN A 350 4.89 6.76 26.56
N GLU A 351 4.23 7.51 25.68
CA GLU A 351 3.19 8.47 26.07
C GLU A 351 2.02 7.76 26.76
N ALA A 352 1.52 6.66 26.18
CA ALA A 352 0.41 5.90 26.75
C ALA A 352 0.75 5.28 28.12
N LEU A 353 1.97 4.73 28.28
CA LEU A 353 2.43 4.17 29.54
C LEU A 353 2.63 5.22 30.61
N LYS A 354 3.22 6.38 30.26
CA LYS A 354 3.35 7.52 31.19
C LYS A 354 1.98 8.04 31.63
N ALA A 355 1.03 8.16 30.71
CA ALA A 355 -0.34 8.59 31.03
C ALA A 355 -1.01 7.64 32.03
N ARG A 356 -0.82 6.32 31.91
CA ARG A 356 -1.33 5.36 32.89
C ARG A 356 -0.56 5.40 34.21
N ALA A 357 0.77 5.49 34.15
CA ALA A 357 1.63 5.53 35.33
C ALA A 357 1.32 6.70 36.26
N ILE A 358 0.97 7.87 35.71
CA ILE A 358 0.53 9.04 36.49
C ILE A 358 -0.72 8.71 37.33
N GLN A 359 -1.67 7.93 36.79
CA GLN A 359 -2.88 7.54 37.52
C GLN A 359 -2.59 6.53 38.62
N ASP A 360 -1.58 5.68 38.41
CA ASP A 360 -1.20 4.58 39.31
C ASP A 360 -0.17 5.00 40.37
N GLY A 361 0.41 6.20 40.28
CA GLY A 361 1.53 6.62 41.12
C GLY A 361 2.83 5.85 40.82
N THR A 362 2.92 5.28 39.61
CA THR A 362 4.06 4.49 39.14
C THR A 362 5.18 5.42 38.66
N LEU A 363 6.41 5.14 39.09
CA LEU A 363 7.61 5.78 38.55
C LEU A 363 7.97 5.16 37.18
N VAL A 364 8.40 5.99 36.23
CA VAL A 364 8.75 5.54 34.87
C VAL A 364 10.09 6.12 34.44
N GLU A 365 11.04 5.26 34.07
CA GLU A 365 12.26 5.64 33.36
C GLU A 365 12.24 5.10 31.92
N THR A 366 12.86 5.84 31.00
CA THR A 366 12.84 5.50 29.57
C THR A 366 14.21 5.61 28.92
N TRP A 367 14.58 4.56 28.21
CA TRP A 367 15.84 4.40 27.51
C TRP A 367 15.54 4.19 26.03
N LEU A 368 15.65 5.25 25.22
CA LEU A 368 15.30 5.22 23.79
C LEU A 368 16.53 5.13 22.88
N ASN A 369 17.74 5.30 23.42
CA ASN A 369 18.97 5.21 22.64
C ASN A 369 19.40 3.74 22.48
N ASN A 370 19.05 3.16 21.34
CA ASN A 370 19.35 1.76 21.04
C ASN A 370 20.84 1.45 21.07
N LYS A 371 21.70 2.37 20.61
CA LYS A 371 23.15 2.18 20.62
C LYS A 371 23.65 2.08 22.06
N LEU A 372 23.24 3.01 22.92
CA LEU A 372 23.60 3.00 24.34
C LEU A 372 23.16 1.69 25.02
N ILE A 373 21.91 1.27 24.81
CA ILE A 373 21.38 0.02 25.36
C ILE A 373 22.15 -1.21 24.85
N ALA A 374 22.59 -1.20 23.59
CA ALA A 374 23.34 -2.31 23.00
C ALA A 374 24.78 -2.42 23.52
N THR A 375 25.41 -1.30 23.87
CA THR A 375 26.85 -1.23 24.17
C THR A 375 27.17 -1.01 25.65
N SER A 376 26.17 -0.83 26.51
CA SER A 376 26.34 -0.62 27.94
C SER A 376 25.74 -1.76 28.75
N ASP A 377 26.24 -1.96 29.97
CA ASP A 377 25.53 -2.78 30.96
C ASP A 377 24.24 -2.02 31.34
N VAL A 378 23.07 -2.58 31.00
CA VAL A 378 21.78 -1.95 31.26
C VAL A 378 21.58 -1.67 32.75
N THR A 379 22.21 -2.44 33.64
CA THR A 379 22.13 -2.22 35.09
C THR A 379 22.94 -1.01 35.56
N SER A 380 23.93 -0.57 34.76
CA SER A 380 24.66 0.68 35.01
C SER A 380 23.91 1.91 34.53
N LEU A 381 22.85 1.72 33.73
CA LEU A 381 21.94 2.79 33.34
C LEU A 381 20.88 3.07 34.43
N TRP A 382 20.56 2.11 35.29
CA TRP A 382 19.49 2.25 36.29
C TRP A 382 19.85 3.21 37.43
N PHE A 383 18.95 4.15 37.74
CA PHE A 383 19.09 5.02 38.92
C PHE A 383 18.59 4.33 40.21
N TYR A 384 17.54 3.50 40.11
CA TYR A 384 16.98 2.72 41.21
C TYR A 384 17.25 1.23 41.01
N ARG A 385 17.75 0.54 42.04
CA ARG A 385 17.91 -0.93 41.98
C ARG A 385 16.55 -1.61 42.04
N GLY A 386 16.06 -2.10 40.90
CA GLY A 386 14.96 -3.05 40.83
C GLY A 386 13.66 -2.45 40.28
N SER A 387 13.46 -2.64 38.98
CA SER A 387 12.19 -2.37 38.28
C SER A 387 11.23 -3.52 38.47
N ASP A 388 9.97 -3.21 38.78
CA ASP A 388 8.94 -4.24 38.92
C ASP A 388 8.60 -4.80 37.53
N VAL A 389 8.71 -3.97 36.48
CA VAL A 389 8.45 -4.32 35.08
C VAL A 389 9.44 -3.64 34.15
N CYS A 390 10.02 -4.40 33.21
CA CYS A 390 10.80 -3.87 32.10
C CYS A 390 10.07 -4.13 30.78
N LEU A 391 9.80 -3.09 30.00
CA LEU A 391 9.08 -3.17 28.72
C LEU A 391 10.03 -2.83 27.57
N GLY A 392 10.33 -3.82 26.73
CA GLY A 392 11.15 -3.64 25.52
C GLY A 392 10.27 -3.47 24.27
N PHE A 393 10.42 -2.34 23.58
CA PHE A 393 9.74 -2.04 22.33
C PHE A 393 10.68 -2.25 21.15
N LEU A 394 10.28 -3.14 20.24
CA LEU A 394 11.09 -3.64 19.15
C LEU A 394 10.27 -3.55 17.86
N LYS A 395 10.90 -3.09 16.79
CA LYS A 395 10.29 -2.97 15.46
C LYS A 395 11.16 -3.58 14.38
N SER A 396 10.51 -3.93 13.28
CA SER A 396 11.12 -4.22 12.00
C SER A 396 10.28 -3.53 10.92
N TRP A 397 10.94 -3.00 9.89
CA TRP A 397 10.30 -2.23 8.85
C TRP A 397 10.52 -2.87 7.48
N ALA A 398 9.53 -2.74 6.61
CA ALA A 398 9.52 -3.24 5.25
C ALA A 398 8.84 -2.20 4.35
N ARG A 399 9.22 -2.16 3.08
CA ARG A 399 8.69 -1.18 2.13
C ARG A 399 8.56 -1.75 0.73
N GLU A 400 7.77 -1.06 -0.08
CA GLU A 400 7.77 -1.22 -1.53
C GLU A 400 9.15 -1.01 -2.15
N THR A 401 9.41 -1.68 -3.28
CA THR A 401 10.66 -1.73 -4.05
C THR A 401 11.83 -2.47 -3.42
N ILE A 402 11.76 -2.85 -2.13
CA ILE A 402 12.87 -3.53 -1.43
C ILE A 402 12.34 -4.68 -0.56
N ASP A 403 12.82 -5.89 -0.83
CA ASP A 403 12.63 -7.02 0.07
C ASP A 403 13.62 -6.97 1.24
N ARG A 404 13.21 -7.51 2.39
CA ARG A 404 14.06 -7.56 3.57
C ARG A 404 15.26 -8.47 3.33
N GLU A 405 16.45 -7.98 3.66
CA GLU A 405 17.67 -8.81 3.64
C GLU A 405 17.72 -9.81 4.81
N SER A 406 17.00 -9.53 5.91
CA SER A 406 17.02 -10.35 7.12
C SER A 406 15.72 -10.27 7.92
N LEU A 407 15.40 -11.38 8.59
CA LEU A 407 14.32 -11.46 9.58
C LEU A 407 14.74 -10.95 10.96
N HIS A 408 16.03 -10.68 11.17
CA HIS A 408 16.53 -10.18 12.43
C HIS A 408 16.05 -8.76 12.73
N LEU A 409 15.91 -8.46 14.02
CA LEU A 409 15.72 -7.10 14.48
C LEU A 409 16.96 -6.27 14.18
N VAL A 410 16.73 -5.05 13.73
CA VAL A 410 17.75 -4.10 13.28
C VAL A 410 18.77 -3.76 14.39
N PHE A 411 18.37 -3.88 15.65
CA PHE A 411 19.22 -3.64 16.83
C PHE A 411 20.51 -4.47 16.84
N ARG A 412 20.56 -5.60 16.13
CA ARG A 412 21.80 -6.40 15.98
C ARG A 412 22.90 -5.66 15.22
N LYS A 413 22.59 -4.64 14.39
CA LYS A 413 23.60 -3.79 13.75
C LYS A 413 24.48 -3.04 14.76
N TYR A 414 24.03 -2.88 16.01
CA TYR A 414 24.77 -2.18 17.08
C TYR A 414 25.52 -3.10 18.04
N ARG A 415 25.29 -4.42 18.01
CA ARG A 415 26.13 -5.36 18.76
C ARG A 415 27.37 -5.62 17.92
N VAL A 416 28.48 -4.98 18.30
CA VAL A 416 29.81 -5.37 17.82
C VAL A 416 30.02 -6.82 18.23
N ALA A 417 30.55 -7.62 17.29
CA ALA A 417 30.82 -9.05 17.44
C ALA A 417 31.68 -9.38 18.68
#